data_AF-A0A6H1KWV4-F1
#
_entry.id   AF-A0A6H1KWV4-F1
#
_cell.length_a   1.000
_cell.length_b   1.000
_cell.length_c   1.000
_cell.angle_alpha   90.00
_cell.angle_beta   90.00
_cell.angle_gamma   90.00
#
_symmetry.space_group_name_H-M   'P 1'
#
loop_
_entity.id
_entity.type
_entity.pdbx_description
1 polymer ?
#
loop_
_entity_poly.entity_id
_entity_poly.type
_entity_poly.pdbx_seq_one_letter_code
_entity_poly.pdbx_strand_id
1 'polypeptide(L)' 'MAVTVGAPDPSLRMSQPHLALPAVTGAAEADPLRAALDAVYAAVATYGEDYPALLEEIRSVSAAGA' A
#
# COMPACT_ATOMS: atom_id res chain seq x y z
N MET A 1 -7.57 -23.25 -14.84
CA MET A 1 -7.10 -21.99 -14.23
C MET A 1 -6.22 -21.32 -15.27
N ALA A 2 -6.68 -20.21 -15.86
CA ALA A 2 -5.95 -19.47 -16.87
C ALA A 2 -5.23 -18.30 -16.20
N VAL A 3 -3.91 -18.27 -16.29
CA VAL A 3 -3.09 -17.15 -15.82
C VAL A 3 -2.73 -16.32 -17.03
N THR A 4 -3.19 -15.07 -17.08
CA THR A 4 -2.82 -14.12 -18.13
C THR A 4 -1.67 -13.26 -17.63
N VAL A 5 -0.58 -13.22 -18.39
CA VAL A 5 0.57 -12.35 -18.15
C VAL A 5 0.54 -11.24 -19.19
N GLY A 6 0.34 -10.00 -18.75
CA GLY A 6 0.23 -8.80 -19.58
C GLY A 6 0.17 -7.55 -18.69
N ALA A 7 0.45 -6.38 -19.25
CA ALA A 7 0.38 -5.12 -18.51
C ALA A 7 -1.05 -4.90 -17.98
N PRO A 8 -1.22 -4.39 -16.74
CA PRO A 8 -2.55 -4.18 -16.15
C PRO A 8 -3.36 -3.21 -17.02
N ASP A 9 -4.62 -3.57 -17.29
CA ASP A 9 -5.54 -2.73 -18.06
C ASP A 9 -5.83 -1.44 -17.27
N PRO A 10 -5.48 -0.26 -17.77
CA PRO A 10 -5.66 1.00 -17.06
C PRO A 10 -7.14 1.37 -16.87
N SER A 11 -8.06 0.75 -17.59
CA SER A 11 -9.51 0.91 -17.42
C SER A 11 -10.04 0.12 -16.21
N LEU A 12 -9.33 -0.91 -15.76
CA LEU A 12 -9.62 -1.68 -14.55
C LEU A 12 -8.99 -0.99 -13.33
N ARG A 13 -9.58 0.14 -12.93
CA ARG A 13 -9.24 0.79 -11.66
C ARG A 13 -9.69 -0.11 -10.50
N MET A 14 -8.75 -0.72 -9.76
CA MET A 14 -9.10 -1.39 -8.50
C MET A 14 -9.73 -0.37 -7.54
N SER A 15 -10.86 -0.75 -6.95
CA SER A 15 -11.53 0.11 -5.97
C SER A 15 -10.62 0.39 -4.77
N GLN A 16 -10.64 1.63 -4.27
CA GLN A 16 -9.87 2.04 -3.09
C GLN A 16 -10.02 1.09 -1.88
N PRO A 17 -11.22 0.57 -1.56
CA PRO A 17 -11.39 -0.41 -0.47
C PRO A 17 -10.61 -1.71 -0.69
N HIS A 18 -10.44 -2.16 -1.94
CA HIS A 18 -9.63 -3.34 -2.24
C HIS A 18 -8.13 -3.07 -2.13
N LEU A 19 -7.69 -1.82 -2.33
CA LEU A 19 -6.31 -1.41 -2.11
C LEU A 19 -5.97 -1.30 -0.61
N ALA A 20 -6.97 -1.04 0.24
CA ALA A 20 -6.80 -0.96 1.69
C ALA A 20 -6.74 -2.33 2.39
N LEU A 21 -7.19 -3.41 1.74
CA LEU A 21 -7.28 -4.76 2.33
C LEU A 21 -5.96 -5.26 2.95
N PRO A 22 -4.80 -5.18 2.26
CA PRO A 22 -3.52 -5.60 2.82
C PRO A 22 -3.12 -4.82 4.08
N ALA A 23 -3.40 -3.51 4.11
CA ALA A 23 -3.11 -2.66 5.26
C ALA A 23 -4.03 -2.96 6.46
N VAL A 24 -5.31 -3.28 6.20
CA VAL A 24 -6.27 -3.71 7.23
C VAL A 24 -5.86 -5.05 7.85
N THR A 25 -5.40 -6.00 7.04
CA THR A 25 -4.90 -7.29 7.55
C THR A 25 -3.57 -7.14 8.29
N GLY A 26 -2.67 -6.28 7.82
CA GLY A 26 -1.41 -5.98 8.50
C GLY A 26 -1.66 -5.37 9.88
N ALA A 27 -2.60 -4.41 9.99
CA ALA A 27 -2.96 -3.78 11.27
C ALA A 27 -3.53 -4.74 12.33
N ALA A 28 -3.93 -5.96 11.93
CA ALA A 28 -4.37 -7.01 12.85
C ALA A 28 -3.23 -7.91 13.35
N GLU A 29 -1.98 -7.70 12.91
CA GLU A 29 -0.83 -8.46 13.40
C GLU A 29 -0.44 -8.05 14.83
N ALA A 30 0.06 -9.01 15.60
CA ALA A 30 0.38 -8.85 17.02
C ALA A 30 1.53 -7.86 17.30
N ASP A 31 2.35 -7.56 16.29
CA ASP A 31 3.40 -6.55 16.35
C ASP A 31 3.00 -5.34 15.49
N PRO A 32 2.49 -4.26 16.12
CA PRO A 32 2.01 -3.09 15.39
C PRO A 32 3.11 -2.36 14.63
N LEU A 33 4.38 -2.51 15.02
CA LEU A 33 5.49 -1.92 14.28
C LEU A 33 5.75 -2.70 12.99
N ARG A 34 5.73 -4.03 13.07
CA ARG A 34 5.90 -4.89 11.89
C ARG A 34 4.77 -4.70 10.88
N ALA A 35 3.53 -4.67 11.37
CA ALA A 35 2.35 -4.33 10.60
C ALA A 35 2.49 -3.04 9.79
N ALA A 36 2.98 -1.98 10.45
CA ALA A 36 3.17 -0.68 9.81
C ALA A 36 4.25 -0.72 8.73
N LEU A 37 5.36 -1.42 8.97
CA LEU A 37 6.44 -1.57 8.00
C LEU A 37 5.99 -2.39 6.78
N ASP A 38 5.25 -3.48 6.99
CA ASP A 38 4.73 -4.31 5.90
C ASP A 38 3.69 -3.55 5.06
N ALA A 39 2.84 -2.73 5.69
CA ALA A 39 1.91 -1.86 4.98
C ALA A 39 2.62 -0.79 4.13
N VAL A 40 3.65 -0.14 4.66
CA VAL A 40 4.47 0.84 3.91
C VAL A 40 5.20 0.15 2.76
N TYR A 41 5.77 -1.03 2.98
CA TYR A 41 6.42 -1.82 1.93
C TYR A 41 5.47 -2.17 0.80
N ALA A 42 4.27 -2.67 1.12
CA ALA A 42 3.25 -2.99 0.13
C ALA A 42 2.80 -1.75 -0.66
N ALA A 43 2.67 -0.61 0.00
CA ALA A 43 2.29 0.65 -0.64
C ALA A 43 3.38 1.15 -1.62
N VAL A 44 4.66 1.10 -1.22
CA VAL A 44 5.80 1.43 -2.09
C VAL A 44 5.88 0.49 -3.29
N ALA A 45 5.76 -0.82 -3.07
CA ALA A 45 5.77 -1.81 -4.14
C ALA A 45 4.61 -1.62 -5.14
N THR A 46 3.47 -1.10 -4.67
CA THR A 46 2.29 -0.80 -5.51
C THR A 46 2.45 0.50 -6.30
N TYR A 47 3.07 1.53 -5.71
CA TYR A 47 3.26 2.83 -6.36
C TYR A 47 4.39 2.85 -7.40
N GLY A 48 5.31 1.88 -7.36
CA GLY A 48 6.43 1.83 -8.31
C GLY A 48 7.30 3.08 -8.21
N GLU A 49 7.74 3.66 -9.33
CA GLU A 49 8.66 4.81 -9.37
C GLU A 49 8.09 6.09 -8.69
N ASP A 50 6.76 6.20 -8.55
CA ASP A 50 6.10 7.37 -7.94
C ASP A 50 6.05 7.30 -6.40
N TYR A 51 6.62 6.25 -5.80
CA TYR A 51 6.66 6.08 -4.34
C TYR A 51 7.26 7.25 -3.52
N PRO A 52 8.18 8.10 -4.04
CA PRO A 52 8.71 9.21 -3.25
C PRO A 52 7.62 10.21 -2.82
N ALA A 53 6.61 10.45 -3.67
CA ALA A 53 5.49 11.34 -3.34
C ALA A 53 4.61 10.76 -2.23
N LEU A 54 4.35 9.45 -2.29
CA LEU A 54 3.63 8.71 -1.25
C LEU A 54 4.35 8.77 0.11
N LEU A 55 5.69 8.62 0.13
CA LEU A 55 6.45 8.68 1.38
C LEU A 55 6.45 10.07 2.02
N GLU A 56 6.43 11.14 1.23
CA GLU A 56 6.28 12.51 1.75
C GLU A 56 4.91 12.72 2.42
N GLU A 57 3.85 12.18 1.83
CA GLU A 57 2.51 12.22 2.42
C GLU A 57 2.47 11.47 3.77
N ILE A 58 3.02 10.24 3.81
CA ILE A 58 3.10 9.45 5.05
C ILE A 58 3.91 10.18 6.13
N ARG A 59 5.05 10.78 5.77
CA ARG A 59 5.86 11.58 6.71
C ARG A 59 5.08 12.76 7.28
N SER A 60 4.35 13.49 6.44
CA SER A 60 3.57 14.66 6.86
C SER A 60 2.53 14.31 7.94
N VAL A 61 1.87 13.16 7.81
CA VAL A 61 0.86 12.69 8.77
C VAL A 61 1.52 12.15 10.04
N SER A 62 2.68 11.49 9.93
CA SER A 62 3.44 11.01 11.10
C SER A 62 4.06 12.13 11.95
N ALA A 63 4.49 13.22 11.31
CA ALA A 63 5.07 14.38 11.99
C ALA A 63 4.01 15.24 12.69
N ALA A 64 2.75 15.19 12.24
CA ALA A 64 1.63 15.90 12.86
C ALA A 64 1.08 15.19 14.12
N GLY A 65 1.50 13.94 14.37
CA GLY A 65 1.08 13.13 15.52
C GLY A 65 2.11 13.00 16.63
N ALA A 66 3.25 13.70 16.55
CA ALA A 66 4.33 13.70 17.55
C ALA A 66 4.28 14.92 18.49
#